data_AF-A0A9D4R5L2-F1
#
_entry.id   AF-A0A9D4R5L2-F1
#
_cell.length_a   1.000
_cell.length_b   1.000
_cell.length_c   1.000
_cell.angle_alpha   90.00
_cell.angle_beta   90.00
_cell.angle_gamma   90.00
#
_symmetry.space_group_name_H-M   'P 1'
#
loop_
_entity.id
_entity.type
_entity.pdbx_description
1 polymer ?
#
loop_
_entity_poly.entity_id
_entity_poly.type
_entity_poly.pdbx_seq_one_letter_code
_entity_poly.pdbx_strand_id
1 'polypeptide(L)'
;MLTHLLNPQFSAEGSNRRQRENSTYTLFIKYMREAASGRRGAVNLGSILRFATGTEEEHALSFALQPSIQFMESANFLPTANTCINRMNLSLPDESNPLPLQEELFNLFDLAFCNTFFGLE
;
A
#
# COMPACT_ATOMS: atom_id res chain seq x y z
N MET A 1 10.75 -3.52 -11.13
CA MET A 1 9.82 -2.41 -10.83
C MET A 1 8.95 -2.85 -9.65
N LEU A 2 8.82 -2.05 -8.59
CA LEU A 2 8.23 -2.43 -7.29
C LEU A 2 6.84 -3.11 -7.38
N THR A 3 6.08 -2.83 -8.45
CA THR A 3 4.80 -3.48 -8.77
C THR A 3 4.87 -4.98 -8.97
N HIS A 4 6.03 -5.53 -9.35
CA HIS A 4 6.24 -6.98 -9.47
C HIS A 4 6.68 -7.62 -8.14
N LEU A 5 7.08 -6.79 -7.17
CA LEU A 5 7.57 -7.24 -5.87
C LEU A 5 6.43 -7.37 -4.86
N LEU A 6 5.55 -6.37 -4.81
CA LEU A 6 4.36 -6.37 -3.94
C LEU A 6 3.20 -7.09 -4.64
N ASN A 7 2.97 -8.35 -4.28
CA ASN A 7 1.94 -9.17 -4.89
C ASN A 7 0.54 -8.93 -4.26
N PRO A 8 -0.42 -8.31 -4.96
CA PRO A 8 -1.76 -8.09 -4.43
C PRO A 8 -2.58 -9.38 -4.33
N GLN A 9 -3.08 -9.67 -3.13
CA GLN A 9 -3.93 -10.82 -2.82
C GLN A 9 -5.39 -10.43 -3.01
N PHE A 10 -5.89 -10.66 -4.23
CA PHE A 10 -7.25 -10.34 -4.58
C PHE A 10 -8.24 -11.48 -4.28
N SER A 11 -9.49 -11.10 -4.07
CA SER A 11 -10.64 -12.00 -4.02
C SER A 11 -10.97 -12.58 -5.40
N ALA A 12 -11.84 -13.59 -5.40
CA ALA A 12 -12.33 -14.24 -6.61
C ALA A 12 -12.90 -13.23 -7.63
N GLU A 13 -12.60 -13.46 -8.90
CA GLU A 13 -13.10 -12.66 -10.00
C GLU A 13 -14.65 -12.64 -10.01
N GLY A 14 -15.22 -11.51 -10.41
CA GLY A 14 -16.68 -11.31 -10.43
C GLY A 14 -17.32 -10.97 -9.08
N SER A 15 -16.60 -11.06 -7.95
CA SER A 15 -17.15 -10.65 -6.65
C SER A 15 -17.22 -9.12 -6.48
N ASN A 16 -18.21 -8.63 -5.73
CA ASN A 16 -18.30 -7.21 -5.34
C ASN A 16 -17.04 -6.76 -4.60
N ARG A 17 -16.49 -7.64 -3.76
CA ARG A 17 -15.24 -7.41 -3.06
C ARG A 17 -14.08 -7.18 -4.04
N ARG A 18 -13.96 -7.99 -5.09
CA ARG A 18 -12.92 -7.81 -6.11
C ARG A 18 -13.00 -6.45 -6.81
N GLN A 19 -14.20 -5.93 -7.04
CA GLN A 19 -14.36 -4.59 -7.63
C GLN A 19 -13.81 -3.50 -6.71
N ARG A 20 -14.08 -3.58 -5.40
CA ARG A 20 -13.55 -2.65 -4.37
C ARG A 20 -12.04 -2.75 -4.22
N GLU A 21 -11.49 -3.95 -4.29
CA GLU A 21 -10.05 -4.18 -4.27
C GLU A 21 -9.38 -3.56 -5.50
N ASN A 22 -9.97 -3.74 -6.70
CA ASN A 22 -9.46 -3.17 -7.93
C ASN A 22 -9.45 -1.64 -7.92
N SER A 23 -10.50 -0.99 -7.40
CA SER A 23 -10.56 0.47 -7.32
C SER A 23 -9.48 1.03 -6.40
N THR A 24 -9.33 0.43 -5.22
CA THR A 24 -8.29 0.78 -4.23
C THR A 24 -6.89 0.57 -4.83
N TYR A 25 -6.64 -0.60 -5.42
CA TYR A 25 -5.34 -0.93 -6.01
C TYR A 25 -5.00 -0.02 -7.19
N THR A 26 -5.98 0.38 -8.00
CA THR A 26 -5.76 1.31 -9.11
C THR A 26 -5.23 2.66 -8.62
N LEU A 27 -5.79 3.21 -7.53
CA LEU A 27 -5.28 4.45 -6.94
C LEU A 27 -3.90 4.24 -6.31
N PHE A 28 -3.66 3.12 -5.65
CA PHE A 28 -2.34 2.79 -5.11
C PHE A 28 -1.25 2.70 -6.21
N ILE A 29 -1.56 2.09 -7.36
CA ILE A 29 -0.64 2.05 -8.51
C ILE A 29 -0.36 3.46 -9.05
N LYS A 30 -1.38 4.32 -9.13
CA LYS A 30 -1.17 5.73 -9.50
C LYS A 30 -0.26 6.43 -8.50
N TYR A 31 -0.51 6.27 -7.21
CA TYR A 31 0.34 6.83 -6.15
C TYR A 31 1.81 6.38 -6.29
N MET A 32 2.06 5.07 -6.48
CA MET A 32 3.42 4.57 -6.66
C MET A 32 4.12 5.21 -7.88
N ARG A 33 3.40 5.49 -8.97
CA ARG A 33 3.97 6.20 -10.13
C ARG A 33 4.29 7.65 -9.81
N GLU A 34 3.43 8.33 -9.06
CA GLU A 34 3.69 9.69 -8.58
C GLU A 34 4.95 9.73 -7.69
N ALA A 35 5.04 8.81 -6.72
CA ALA A 35 6.21 8.66 -5.84
C ALA A 35 7.49 8.34 -6.62
N ALA A 36 7.43 7.41 -7.59
CA ALA A 36 8.56 7.09 -8.46
C ALA A 36 9.04 8.28 -9.30
N SER A 37 8.12 9.19 -9.65
CA SER A 37 8.43 10.41 -10.41
C SER A 37 8.84 11.60 -9.54
N GLY A 38 8.93 11.43 -8.22
CA GLY A 38 9.27 12.50 -7.27
C GLY A 38 8.14 13.49 -6.99
N ARG A 39 6.90 13.21 -7.40
CA ARG A 39 5.74 14.09 -7.21
C ARG A 39 5.07 13.97 -5.83
N ARG A 40 5.52 13.04 -4.99
CA ARG A 40 5.06 12.87 -3.59
C ARG A 40 6.09 13.36 -2.55
N GLY A 41 6.90 14.35 -2.92
CA GLY A 41 7.85 14.99 -2.02
C GLY A 41 8.91 14.02 -1.49
N ALA A 42 8.85 13.72 -0.18
CA ALA A 42 9.82 12.86 0.50
C ALA A 42 9.59 11.36 0.27
N VAL A 43 8.40 10.93 -0.19
CA VAL A 43 8.11 9.51 -0.42
C VAL A 43 8.64 9.07 -1.77
N ASN A 44 9.45 8.01 -1.75
CA ASN A 44 9.92 7.31 -2.94
C ASN A 44 9.57 5.81 -2.86
N LEU A 45 9.90 5.05 -3.90
CA LEU A 45 9.62 3.60 -3.94
C LEU A 45 10.33 2.81 -2.83
N GLY A 46 11.51 3.25 -2.40
CA GLY A 46 12.24 2.66 -1.27
C GLY A 46 11.53 2.88 0.06
N SER A 47 10.95 4.07 0.28
CA SER A 47 10.10 4.35 1.45
C SER A 47 8.90 3.41 1.53
N ILE A 48 8.23 3.17 0.40
CA ILE A 48 7.09 2.25 0.30
C ILE A 48 7.53 0.80 0.55
N LEU A 49 8.69 0.40 -0.01
CA LEU A 49 9.24 -0.93 0.22
C LEU A 49 9.57 -1.14 1.70
N ARG A 50 10.28 -0.19 2.32
CA ARG A 50 10.62 -0.21 3.74
C ARG A 50 9.40 -0.29 4.62
N PHE A 51 8.33 0.42 4.27
CA PHE A 51 7.08 0.32 5.00
C PHE A 51 6.52 -1.12 4.97
N ALA A 52 6.52 -1.77 3.80
CA ALA A 52 5.96 -3.11 3.65
C ALA A 52 6.85 -4.23 4.23
N THR A 53 8.18 -4.10 4.16
CA THR A 53 9.14 -5.19 4.43
C THR A 53 10.14 -4.88 5.54
N GLY A 54 10.20 -3.64 6.03
CA GLY A 54 11.21 -3.18 6.99
C GLY A 54 12.59 -2.88 6.37
N THR A 55 12.77 -3.03 5.05
CA THR A 55 14.04 -2.76 4.34
C THR A 55 13.84 -1.88 3.11
N GLU A 56 14.82 -1.03 2.82
CA GLU A 56 14.84 -0.18 1.61
C GLU A 56 15.44 -0.89 0.39
N GLU A 57 16.14 -2.02 0.60
CA GLU A 57 16.83 -2.76 -0.46
C GLU A 57 16.09 -4.05 -0.85
N GLU A 58 15.98 -4.27 -2.16
CA GLU A 58 15.56 -5.54 -2.73
C GLU A 58 16.71 -6.54 -2.57
N HIS A 59 16.64 -7.43 -1.58
CA HIS A 59 17.67 -8.46 -1.41
C HIS A 59 17.67 -9.41 -2.62
N ALA A 60 18.82 -9.58 -3.26
CA ALA A 60 19.01 -10.37 -4.50
C ALA A 60 18.67 -11.87 -4.33
N LEU A 61 18.64 -12.37 -3.10
CA LEU A 61 18.03 -13.65 -2.74
C LEU A 61 16.59 -13.34 -2.38
N SER A 62 15.67 -13.74 -3.25
CA SER A 62 14.21 -13.70 -3.07
C SER A 62 13.82 -13.66 -1.61
N PHE A 63 13.09 -12.62 -1.18
CA PHE A 63 12.54 -12.57 0.18
C PHE A 63 12.00 -13.94 0.56
N ALA A 64 12.41 -14.48 1.72
CA ALA A 64 11.92 -15.77 2.19
C ALA A 64 10.38 -15.82 2.21
N LEU A 65 9.76 -14.65 2.40
CA LEU A 65 8.34 -14.40 2.24
C LEU A 65 8.13 -13.32 1.17
N GLN A 66 7.48 -13.68 0.05
CA GLN A 66 7.15 -12.74 -1.02
C GLN A 66 6.33 -11.56 -0.46
N PRO A 67 6.77 -10.30 -0.67
CA PRO A 67 6.01 -9.15 -0.26
C PRO A 67 4.61 -9.13 -0.88
N SER A 68 3.60 -8.78 -0.09
CA SER A 68 2.20 -8.88 -0.51
C SER A 68 1.36 -7.69 -0.08
N ILE A 69 0.28 -7.46 -0.81
CA ILE A 69 -0.75 -6.48 -0.47
C ILE A 69 -2.02 -7.24 -0.12
N GLN A 70 -2.58 -7.00 1.06
CA GLN A 70 -3.88 -7.51 1.46
C GLN A 70 -4.88 -6.35 1.55
N PHE A 71 -6.13 -6.64 1.26
CA PHE A 71 -7.20 -5.65 1.34
C PHE A 71 -8.05 -5.93 2.58
N MET A 72 -8.27 -4.92 3.43
CA MET A 72 -9.00 -5.09 4.68
C MET A 72 -10.11 -4.05 4.82
N GLU A 73 -11.16 -4.38 5.56
CA GLU A 73 -12.17 -3.40 5.94
C GLU A 73 -11.66 -2.63 7.16
N SER A 74 -11.66 -1.30 7.09
CA SER A 74 -11.11 -0.42 8.12
C SER A 74 -11.85 0.91 8.12
N ALA A 75 -11.96 1.53 9.30
CA ALA A 75 -12.59 2.82 9.46
C ALA A 75 -11.80 3.98 8.82
N ASN A 76 -10.51 3.78 8.56
CA ASN A 76 -9.67 4.77 7.86
C ASN A 76 -8.87 4.14 6.72
N PHE A 77 -8.43 4.97 5.79
CA PHE A 77 -7.65 4.54 4.62
C PHE A 77 -6.14 4.63 4.82
N LEU A 78 -5.68 4.71 6.07
CA LEU A 78 -4.25 4.71 6.37
C LEU A 78 -3.67 3.31 6.12
N PRO A 79 -2.66 3.14 5.24
CA PRO A 79 -1.97 1.87 5.09
C PRO A 79 -1.40 1.40 6.42
N THR A 80 -1.38 0.09 6.61
CA THR A 80 -0.68 -0.57 7.72
C THR A 80 0.21 -1.66 7.17
N ALA A 81 1.20 -2.11 7.93
CA ALA A 81 2.05 -3.21 7.52
C ALA A 81 2.40 -4.14 8.67
N ASN A 82 2.58 -5.41 8.33
CA ASN A 82 3.22 -6.41 9.15
C ASN A 82 4.53 -6.82 8.46
N THR A 83 5.62 -6.20 8.92
CA THR A 83 6.96 -6.39 8.34
C THR A 83 7.53 -7.78 8.61
N CYS A 84 7.11 -8.47 9.67
CA CYS A 84 7.54 -9.86 9.94
C CYS A 84 7.14 -10.83 8.82
N ILE A 85 6.11 -10.49 8.04
CA ILE A 85 5.58 -11.31 6.94
C ILE A 85 5.50 -10.54 5.61
N ASN A 86 6.22 -9.42 5.51
CA ASN A 86 6.28 -8.57 4.31
C ASN A 86 4.90 -8.20 3.74
N ARG A 87 3.93 -7.88 4.60
CA ARG A 87 2.55 -7.65 4.19
C ARG A 87 2.13 -6.22 4.46
N MET A 88 1.68 -5.53 3.43
CA MET A 88 1.01 -4.25 3.55
C MET A 88 -0.51 -4.44 3.42
N ASN A 89 -1.29 -3.73 4.23
CA ASN A 89 -2.73 -3.73 4.15
C ASN A 89 -3.24 -2.40 3.60
N LEU A 90 -4.13 -2.47 2.61
CA LEU A 90 -4.87 -1.32 2.09
C LEU A 90 -6.35 -1.45 2.46
N SER A 91 -6.94 -0.34 2.90
CA SER A 91 -8.35 -0.33 3.30
C SER A 91 -9.27 -0.36 2.09
N LEU A 92 -10.35 -1.13 2.20
CA LEU A 92 -11.41 -1.18 1.21
C LEU A 92 -12.47 -0.12 1.53
N PRO A 93 -13.05 0.51 0.50
CA PRO A 93 -14.25 1.31 0.69
C PRO A 93 -15.45 0.40 1.01
N ASP A 94 -16.46 0.95 1.64
CA ASP A 94 -17.79 0.34 1.79
C ASP A 94 -18.89 1.39 1.62
N GLU A 95 -20.15 1.01 1.83
CA GLU A 95 -21.30 1.90 1.65
C GLU A 95 -21.30 3.08 2.64
N SER A 96 -20.77 2.89 3.84
CA SER A 96 -20.69 3.90 4.90
C SER A 96 -19.39 4.71 4.86
N ASN A 97 -18.35 4.13 4.26
CA ASN A 97 -17.02 4.71 4.15
C ASN A 97 -16.52 4.63 2.70
N PRO A 98 -16.99 5.53 1.81
CA PRO A 98 -16.57 5.53 0.41
C PRO A 98 -15.09 5.88 0.28
N LEU A 99 -14.51 5.54 -0.87
CA LEU A 99 -13.11 5.86 -1.16
C LEU A 99 -12.93 7.40 -1.17
N PRO A 100 -11.92 7.94 -0.46
CA PRO A 100 -11.71 9.39 -0.41
C PRO A 100 -11.35 9.97 -1.77
N LEU A 101 -11.32 11.30 -1.86
CA LEU A 101 -10.76 11.95 -3.04
C LEU A 101 -9.29 11.56 -3.21
N GLN A 102 -8.83 11.52 -4.46
CA GLN A 102 -7.49 11.01 -4.80
C GLN A 102 -6.38 11.68 -3.97
N GLU A 103 -6.37 13.00 -3.88
CA GLU A 103 -5.34 13.72 -3.12
C GLU A 103 -5.45 13.48 -1.61
N GLU A 104 -6.65 13.35 -1.06
CA GLU A 104 -6.83 13.00 0.35
C GLU A 104 -6.28 11.61 0.66
N LEU A 105 -6.58 10.63 -0.19
CA LEU A 105 -6.04 9.28 -0.09
C LEU A 105 -4.51 9.28 -0.22
N PHE A 106 -3.97 10.05 -1.16
CA PHE A 106 -2.54 10.14 -1.36
C PHE A 106 -1.83 10.82 -0.18
N ASN A 107 -2.47 11.79 0.46
CA ASN A 107 -1.93 12.42 1.68
C ASN A 107 -1.90 11.43 2.86
N LEU A 108 -2.88 10.53 2.96
CA LEU A 108 -2.85 9.42 3.93
C LEU A 108 -1.70 8.45 3.62
N PHE A 109 -1.46 8.16 2.35
CA PHE A 109 -0.31 7.34 1.93
C PHE A 109 1.02 8.02 2.26
N ASP A 110 1.14 9.31 2.00
CA ASP A 110 2.32 10.09 2.39
C ASP A 110 2.54 10.02 3.90
N LEU A 111 1.48 10.21 4.69
CA LEU A 111 1.55 10.12 6.15
C LEU A 111 2.08 8.76 6.62
N ALA A 112 1.58 7.66 6.03
CA ALA A 112 2.02 6.32 6.39
C ALA A 112 3.48 6.04 5.95
N PHE A 113 3.84 6.40 4.72
CA PHE A 113 5.14 6.05 4.13
C PHE A 113 6.27 7.02 4.50
N CYS A 114 5.97 8.24 4.95
CA CYS A 114 6.95 9.14 5.58
C CYS A 114 7.28 8.73 7.01
N ASN A 115 6.42 7.95 7.67
CA ASN A 115 6.60 7.61 9.07
C ASN A 115 7.70 6.55 9.22
N THR A 116 8.90 7.00 9.54
CA THR A 116 10.10 6.15 9.70
C THR A 116 10.30 5.66 11.14
N PHE A 117 9.45 6.11 12.07
CA PHE A 117 9.51 5.78 13.49
C PHE A 117 8.30 4.95 13.94
N PHE A 118 8.58 3.96 14.78
CA PHE A 118 7.62 3.06 15.41
C PHE A 118 6.57 3.85 16.20
N GLY A 119 5.32 3.84 15.73
CA GLY A 119 4.16 4.36 16.49
C GLY A 119 4.13 5.88 16.61
N LEU A 120 2.96 6.46 16.34
CA LEU A 120 2.65 7.76 16.91
C LEU A 120 2.49 7.54 18.43
N GLU A 121 3.36 8.14 19.24
CA GLU A 121 3.14 8.30 20.69
C GLU A 121 1.89 9.13 20.96
#